data_AF-A0A0L7RDZ4-F1
#
_entry.id   AF-A0A0L7RDZ4-F1
#
_cell.length_a   1.000
_cell.length_b   1.000
_cell.length_c   1.000
_cell.angle_alpha   90.00
_cell.angle_beta   90.00
_cell.angle_gamma   90.00
#
_symmetry.space_group_name_H-M   'P 1'
#
loop_
_entity.id
_entity.type
_entity.pdbx_description
1 polymer ?
#
loop_
_entity_poly.entity_id
_entity_poly.type
_entity_poly.pdbx_seq_one_letter_code
_entity_poly.pdbx_strand_id
1 'polypeptide(L)'
;MIRDKMSGLTWATLKKNSMLLPLFFCIGMGALGSSCYLLRLAFRSPDVTWSTKSNPEPWNDYSNKDYKFITIQDTSKFRAEPPKY
;
A
#
# COMPACT_ATOMS: atom_id res chain seq x y z
N MET A 1 -27.46 -6.09 -33.95
CA MET A 1 -26.96 -5.67 -32.62
C MET A 1 -25.70 -6.47 -32.33
N ILE A 2 -24.54 -5.92 -32.65
CA ILE A 2 -23.25 -6.65 -32.64
C ILE A 2 -22.71 -6.63 -31.21
N ARG A 3 -22.68 -7.79 -30.55
CA ARG A 3 -22.00 -7.99 -29.26
C ARG A 3 -20.79 -8.87 -29.52
N ASP A 4 -19.73 -8.27 -30.03
CA ASP A 4 -18.46 -8.97 -30.20
C ASP A 4 -17.90 -9.34 -28.83
N LYS A 5 -17.94 -10.64 -28.53
CA LYS A 5 -17.43 -11.21 -27.29
C LYS A 5 -15.91 -11.26 -27.42
N MET A 6 -15.22 -10.28 -26.83
CA MET A 6 -13.75 -10.17 -26.93
C MET A 6 -13.09 -11.47 -26.43
N SER A 7 -12.41 -12.16 -27.35
CA SER A 7 -11.71 -13.43 -27.14
C SER A 7 -10.40 -13.25 -26.37
N GLY A 8 -10.48 -12.83 -25.12
CA GLY A 8 -9.29 -12.64 -24.28
C GLY A 8 -9.59 -12.37 -22.81
N LEU A 9 -10.79 -11.86 -22.50
CA LEU A 9 -11.21 -11.50 -21.15
C LEU A 9 -12.29 -12.42 -20.57
N THR A 10 -12.68 -13.47 -21.30
CA THR A 10 -13.68 -14.42 -20.81
C THR A 10 -13.04 -15.57 -20.04
N TRP A 11 -13.68 -16.01 -18.96
CA TRP A 11 -13.24 -17.13 -18.13
C TRP A 11 -12.97 -18.43 -18.91
N ALA A 12 -13.71 -18.65 -20.00
CA ALA A 12 -13.53 -19.79 -20.89
C ALA A 12 -12.20 -19.73 -21.68
N THR A 13 -11.81 -18.53 -22.13
CA THR A 13 -10.54 -18.31 -22.85
C THR A 13 -9.33 -18.36 -21.92
N LEU A 14 -9.48 -17.89 -20.68
CA LEU A 14 -8.42 -17.94 -19.66
C LEU A 14 -8.06 -19.38 -19.27
N LYS A 15 -9.07 -20.26 -19.13
CA LYS A 15 -8.85 -21.69 -18.86
C LYS A 15 -8.24 -22.44 -20.04
N LYS A 16 -8.54 -22.00 -21.28
CA LYS A 16 -8.02 -22.63 -22.51
C LYS A 16 -6.56 -22.25 -22.81
N ASN A 17 -6.13 -21.06 -22.38
CA ASN A 17 -4.77 -20.55 -22.58
C ASN A 17 -4.07 -20.33 -21.23
N SER A 18 -3.47 -21.39 -20.68
CA SER A 18 -2.80 -21.35 -19.38
C SER A 18 -1.63 -20.34 -19.30
N MET A 19 -1.04 -19.96 -20.43
CA MET A 19 0.06 -18.99 -20.50
C MET A 19 -0.36 -17.55 -20.15
N LEU A 20 -1.66 -17.23 -20.23
CA LEU A 20 -2.18 -15.89 -19.89
C LEU A 20 -2.28 -15.66 -18.38
N LEU A 21 -2.41 -16.74 -17.61
CA LEU A 21 -2.58 -16.70 -16.15
C LEU A 21 -1.40 -16.07 -15.40
N PRO A 22 -0.12 -16.42 -15.67
CA PRO A 22 1.01 -15.77 -15.00
C PRO A 22 1.13 -14.27 -15.32
N LEU A 23 0.75 -13.85 -16.55
CA LEU A 23 0.74 -12.44 -16.92
C LEU A 23 -0.28 -11.65 -16.08
N PHE A 24 -1.52 -12.14 -16.00
CA PHE A 24 -2.55 -11.52 -15.16
C PHE A 24 -2.21 -11.56 -13.68
N PHE A 25 -1.50 -12.59 -13.23
CA PHE A 25 -1.02 -12.66 -11.86
C PHE A 25 -0.02 -11.55 -11.55
N CYS A 26 0.99 -11.33 -12.38
CA CYS A 26 1.95 -10.23 -12.18
C CYS A 26 1.29 -8.86 -12.19
N ILE A 27 0.35 -8.63 -13.13
CA ILE A 27 -0.40 -7.37 -13.23
C ILE A 27 -1.29 -7.17 -12.01
N GLY A 28 -2.05 -8.21 -11.62
CA GLY A 28 -2.91 -8.18 -10.45
C GLY A 28 -2.12 -7.97 -9.16
N MET A 29 -1.00 -8.65 -9.00
CA MET A 29 -0.11 -8.48 -7.85
C MET A 29 0.47 -7.06 -7.78
N GLY A 30 0.85 -6.47 -8.92
CA GLY A 30 1.30 -5.07 -8.98
C GLY A 30 0.20 -4.07 -8.62
N ALA A 31 -1.00 -4.25 -9.17
CA ALA A 31 -2.14 -3.38 -8.88
C ALA A 31 -2.58 -3.48 -7.41
N LEU A 32 -2.64 -4.70 -6.86
CA LEU A 32 -2.93 -4.93 -5.45
C LEU A 32 -1.85 -4.34 -4.55
N GLY A 33 -0.56 -4.56 -4.85
CA GLY A 33 0.55 -4.01 -4.09
C GLY A 33 0.54 -2.49 -4.02
N SER A 34 0.32 -1.82 -5.17
CA SER A 34 0.19 -0.36 -5.24
C SER A 34 -0.99 0.14 -4.41
N SER A 35 -2.16 -0.48 -4.56
CA SER A 35 -3.37 -0.10 -3.83
C SER A 35 -3.20 -0.31 -2.31
N CYS A 36 -2.60 -1.42 -1.89
CA CYS A 36 -2.29 -1.69 -0.49
C CYS A 36 -1.32 -0.65 0.10
N TYR A 37 -0.30 -0.23 -0.65
CA TYR A 37 0.64 0.79 -0.19
C TYR A 37 -0.02 2.17 -0.04
N LEU A 38 -0.87 2.55 -1.00
CA LEU A 38 -1.63 3.80 -0.92
C LEU A 38 -2.61 3.80 0.26
N LEU A 39 -3.30 2.70 0.51
CA LEU A 39 -4.19 2.56 1.67
C LEU A 39 -3.41 2.68 2.99
N ARG A 40 -2.23 2.04 3.08
CA ARG A 40 -1.35 2.21 4.25
C ARG A 40 -0.97 3.68 4.43
N LEU A 41 -0.54 4.35 3.36
CA LEU A 41 -0.13 5.75 3.40
C LEU A 41 -1.31 6.63 3.85
N ALA A 42 -2.51 6.38 3.34
CA ALA A 42 -3.70 7.13 3.71
C ALA A 42 -4.02 7.02 5.22
N PHE A 43 -3.92 5.84 5.83
CA PHE A 43 -4.33 5.65 7.22
C PHE A 43 -3.22 5.84 8.26
N ARG A 44 -1.96 5.68 7.87
CA ARG A 44 -0.84 5.58 8.82
C ARG A 44 0.28 6.59 8.55
N SER A 45 0.03 7.63 7.75
CA SER A 45 0.97 8.74 7.60
C SER A 45 0.69 9.82 8.62
N PRO A 46 1.74 10.39 9.25
CA PRO A 46 1.58 11.54 10.15
C PRO A 46 1.15 12.81 9.40
N ASP A 47 1.38 12.87 8.08
CA ASP A 47 1.00 14.02 7.23
C ASP A 47 -0.47 14.00 6.78
N VAL A 48 -1.16 12.85 6.92
CA VAL A 48 -2.54 12.66 6.43
C VAL A 48 -3.43 12.30 7.61
N THR A 49 -4.13 13.30 8.13
CA THR A 49 -5.11 13.14 9.21
C THR A 49 -6.52 13.26 8.66
N TRP A 50 -7.30 12.17 8.77
CA TRP A 50 -8.72 12.15 8.42
C TRP A 50 -9.62 12.77 9.51
N SER A 51 -9.11 12.91 10.74
CA SER A 51 -9.83 13.49 11.87
C SER A 51 -9.03 14.60 12.54
N THR A 52 -9.08 15.79 11.94
CA THR A 52 -8.35 16.99 12.41
C THR A 52 -8.78 17.42 13.82
N LYS A 53 -9.99 17.05 14.27
CA LYS A 53 -10.53 17.45 15.58
C LYS A 53 -10.06 16.58 16.74
N SER A 54 -9.75 15.30 16.51
CA SER A 54 -9.41 14.36 17.58
C SER A 54 -7.92 14.27 17.87
N ASN A 55 -7.06 14.60 16.89
CA ASN A 55 -5.61 14.55 17.02
C ASN A 55 -4.99 15.70 16.20
N PRO A 56 -4.92 16.92 16.77
CA PRO A 56 -4.38 18.09 16.07
C PRO A 56 -2.88 17.99 15.77
N GLU A 57 -2.16 17.10 16.47
CA GLU A 57 -0.70 16.94 16.37
C GLU A 57 -0.30 15.48 16.02
N PRO A 58 -0.58 15.02 14.77
CA PRO A 58 -0.38 13.63 14.37
C PRO A 58 1.07 13.13 14.43
N TRP A 59 2.05 14.04 14.45
CA TRP A 59 3.46 13.70 14.64
C TRP A 59 3.76 13.19 16.05
N ASN A 60 2.95 13.53 17.06
CA ASN A 60 3.18 13.08 18.44
C ASN A 60 3.08 11.55 18.57
N ASP A 61 2.21 10.90 17.78
CA ASP A 61 2.07 9.44 17.72
C ASP A 61 3.31 8.73 17.16
N TYR A 62 4.13 9.46 16.42
CA TYR A 62 5.37 8.99 15.79
C TYR A 62 6.64 9.42 16.52
N SER A 63 6.54 10.19 17.61
CA SER A 63 7.70 10.65 18.40
C SER A 63 8.62 9.49 18.84
N ASN A 64 8.03 8.34 19.18
CA ASN A 64 8.77 7.14 19.62
C ASN A 64 8.81 6.01 18.58
N LYS A 65 8.36 6.24 17.34
CA LYS A 65 8.22 5.18 16.32
C LYS A 65 8.97 5.55 15.05
N ASP A 66 9.64 4.57 14.44
CA ASP A 66 10.25 4.80 13.14
C ASP A 66 9.16 4.93 12.08
N TYR A 67 9.28 5.93 11.23
CA TYR A 67 8.39 6.10 10.08
C TYR A 67 8.64 5.02 9.00
N LYS A 68 9.86 4.49 8.94
CA LYS A 68 10.28 3.52 7.93
C LYS A 68 9.46 2.24 8.03
N PHE A 69 9.01 1.73 6.87
CA PHE A 69 8.22 0.50 6.81
C PHE A 69 9.03 -0.76 7.15
N ILE A 70 10.30 -0.81 6.73
CA ILE A 70 11.21 -1.93 7.00
C ILE A 70 12.54 -1.38 7.45
N THR A 71 12.95 -1.76 8.64
CA THR A 71 14.26 -1.43 9.19
C THR A 71 15.12 -2.70 9.15
N ILE A 72 16.25 -2.64 8.44
CA ILE A 72 17.15 -3.79 8.24
C ILE A 72 18.07 -3.97 9.46
N GLN A 73 18.37 -2.89 10.17
CA GLN A 73 19.23 -2.87 11.34
C GLN A 73 18.55 -2.10 12.45
N ASP A 74 18.55 -2.64 13.67
CA ASP A 74 17.90 -2.01 14.81
C ASP A 74 18.59 -0.69 15.19
N THR A 75 17.97 0.42 14.79
CA THR A 75 18.42 1.79 15.08
C THR A 75 17.90 2.34 16.41
N SER A 76 17.13 1.57 17.19
CA SER A 76 16.54 2.04 18.45
C SER A 76 17.57 2.60 19.43
N LYS A 77 18.80 2.06 19.41
CA LYS A 77 19.91 2.44 20.29
C LYS A 77 20.62 3.75 19.92
N PHE A 78 20.40 4.26 18.70
CA PHE A 78 21.06 5.47 18.19
C PHE A 78 20.10 6.66 18.08
N ARG A 79 18.89 6.56 18.65
CA ARG A 79 17.89 7.61 18.54
C ARG A 79 18.23 8.76 19.49
N ALA A 80 18.36 9.96 18.93
CA ALA A 80 18.39 11.18 19.73
C ALA A 80 16.97 11.50 20.22
N GLU A 81 16.84 11.80 21.51
CA GLU A 81 15.57 12.29 22.05
C GLU A 81 15.28 13.70 21.48
N PRO A 82 14.07 13.96 20.97
CA PRO A 82 13.71 15.30 20.54
C PRO A 82 13.74 16.27 21.73
N PRO A 83 14.10 17.54 21.52
CA PRO A 83 14.13 18.53 22.58
C PRO A 83 12.74 18.68 23.19
N LYS A 84 12.66 18.58 24.53
CA LYS A 84 11.43 18.79 25.29
C LYS A 84 11.13 20.29 25.33
N TYR A 85 9.96 20.70 24.85
CA TYR A 85 9.44 22.06 24.87
C TYR A 85 8.52 22.28 26.07
#